data_AF-A0A358EQI2-F1
#
_entry.id   AF-A0A358EQI2-F1
#
_cell.length_a   1.000
_cell.length_b   1.000
_cell.length_c   1.000
_cell.angle_alpha   90.00
_cell.angle_beta   90.00
_cell.angle_gamma   90.00
#
_symmetry.space_group_name_H-M   'P 1'
#
loop_
_entity.id
_entity.type
_entity.pdbx_description
1 polymer ?
#
loop_
_entity_poly.entity_id
_entity_poly.type
_entity_poly.pdbx_seq_one_letter_code
_entity_poly.pdbx_strand_id
1 'polypeptide(L)'
;MNPSNTTILLKEWLRLSEHESEAIAEKEWGMLNDLLDQKSRIKALLEDYSGDDFSEADKLLVNELIMITKLNQTLLQSEMDIVNSRIQNENRSLKTMRKVGRIYGSQNGNSYWHSYS
;
A
#
# COMPACT_ATOMS: atom_id res chain seq x y z
N MET A 1 -2.39 38.59 -6.18
CA MET A 1 -1.27 38.12 -5.35
C MET A 1 -0.73 36.86 -5.97
N ASN A 2 0.57 36.79 -6.24
CA ASN A 2 1.19 35.54 -6.68
C ASN A 2 1.23 34.55 -5.51
N PRO A 3 0.95 33.26 -5.72
CA PRO A 3 1.04 32.26 -4.66
C PRO A 3 2.48 32.20 -4.13
N SER A 4 2.64 32.02 -2.82
CA SER A 4 3.97 31.84 -2.22
C SER A 4 4.58 30.52 -2.72
N ASN A 5 5.91 30.39 -2.65
CA ASN A 5 6.58 29.13 -2.96
C ASN A 5 6.02 27.97 -2.10
N THR A 6 5.69 28.25 -0.83
CA THR A 6 5.05 27.30 0.08
C THR A 6 3.69 26.85 -0.43
N THR A 7 2.84 27.77 -0.90
CA THR A 7 1.53 27.42 -1.47
C THR A 7 1.66 26.51 -2.70
N ILE A 8 2.66 26.77 -3.56
CA ILE A 8 2.91 25.94 -4.75
C ILE A 8 3.32 24.52 -4.34
N LEU A 9 4.27 24.40 -3.41
CA LEU A 9 4.75 23.11 -2.92
C LEU A 9 3.65 22.31 -2.22
N LEU A 10 2.79 22.96 -1.42
CA LEU A 10 1.65 22.31 -0.76
C LEU A 10 0.60 21.82 -1.77
N LYS A 11 0.32 22.60 -2.82
CA LYS A 11 -0.59 22.17 -3.90
C LYS A 11 -0.03 20.96 -4.66
N GLU A 12 1.26 20.97 -4.94
CA GLU A 12 1.88 19.84 -5.62
C GLU A 12 1.89 18.59 -4.73
N TRP A 13 2.17 18.73 -3.44
CA TRP A 13 2.04 17.62 -2.49
C TRP A 13 0.62 17.06 -2.48
N LEU A 14 -0.40 17.94 -2.50
CA LEU A 14 -1.80 17.53 -2.53
C LEU A 14 -2.11 16.71 -3.78
N ARG A 15 -1.73 17.22 -4.95
CA ARG A 15 -1.86 16.51 -6.23
C ARG A 15 -1.18 15.13 -6.21
N LEU A 16 0.05 15.04 -5.70
CA LEU A 16 0.74 13.76 -5.57
C LEU A 16 0.01 12.80 -4.62
N SER A 17 -0.60 13.31 -3.57
CA SER A 17 -1.37 12.49 -2.62
C SER A 17 -2.70 12.01 -3.20
N GLU A 18 -3.32 12.76 -4.11
CA GLU A 18 -4.48 12.32 -4.89
C GLU A 18 -4.09 11.18 -5.84
N HIS A 19 -2.97 11.32 -6.55
CA HIS A 19 -2.44 10.24 -7.39
C HIS A 19 -2.01 9.00 -6.60
N GLU A 20 -1.55 9.15 -5.35
CA GLU A 20 -1.32 8.00 -4.47
C GLU A 20 -2.62 7.22 -4.23
N SER A 21 -3.75 7.91 -3.99
CA SER A 21 -5.05 7.24 -3.81
C SER A 21 -5.41 6.39 -5.02
N GLU A 22 -5.22 6.93 -6.22
CA GLU A 22 -5.46 6.25 -7.51
C GLU A 22 -4.54 5.03 -7.65
N ALA A 23 -3.23 5.23 -7.48
CA ALA A 23 -2.24 4.15 -7.60
C ALA A 23 -2.48 3.01 -6.60
N ILE A 24 -2.92 3.31 -5.36
CA ILE A 24 -3.28 2.29 -4.38
C ILE A 24 -4.54 1.52 -4.84
N ALA A 25 -5.56 2.22 -5.33
CA ALA A 25 -6.80 1.60 -5.80
C ALA A 25 -6.56 0.69 -7.01
N GLU A 26 -5.68 1.10 -7.92
CA GLU A 26 -5.30 0.35 -9.12
C GLU A 26 -4.18 -0.68 -8.85
N LYS A 27 -3.64 -0.71 -7.62
CA LYS A 27 -2.56 -1.61 -7.17
C LYS A 27 -1.26 -1.41 -7.96
N GLU A 28 -1.02 -0.19 -8.42
CA GLU A 28 0.19 0.22 -9.14
C GLU A 28 1.33 0.54 -8.16
N TRP A 29 1.87 -0.49 -7.51
CA TRP A 29 2.88 -0.33 -6.46
C TRP A 29 4.19 0.32 -6.95
N GLY A 30 4.54 0.17 -8.23
CA GLY A 30 5.69 0.84 -8.84
C GLY A 30 5.50 2.36 -8.89
N MET A 31 4.35 2.81 -9.40
CA MET A 31 3.99 4.23 -9.44
C MET A 31 3.89 4.82 -8.03
N LEU A 32 3.35 4.07 -7.07
CA LEU A 32 3.30 4.51 -5.68
C LEU A 32 4.70 4.84 -5.12
N ASN A 33 5.72 4.03 -5.45
CA ASN A 33 7.08 4.29 -5.00
C ASN A 33 7.65 5.58 -5.61
N ASP A 34 7.41 5.82 -6.91
CA ASP A 34 7.85 7.04 -7.59
C ASP A 34 7.16 8.30 -7.04
N LEU A 35 5.89 8.20 -6.64
CA LEU A 35 5.14 9.29 -5.99
C LEU A 35 5.71 9.61 -4.60
N LEU A 36 6.07 8.58 -3.81
CA LEU A 36 6.69 8.76 -2.49
C LEU A 36 8.06 9.45 -2.59
N ASP A 37 8.87 9.08 -3.59
CA ASP A 37 10.16 9.72 -3.86
C ASP A 37 9.97 11.21 -4.22
N GLN A 38 8.97 11.55 -5.03
CA GLN A 38 8.64 12.94 -5.35
C GLN A 38 8.19 13.73 -4.12
N LYS A 39 7.34 13.16 -3.26
CA LYS A 39 6.90 13.80 -2.01
C LYS A 39 8.05 13.99 -1.03
N SER A 40 8.99 13.06 -0.98
CA SER A 40 10.21 13.20 -0.16
C SER A 40 11.04 14.43 -0.57
N ARG A 41 11.14 14.71 -1.87
CA ARG A 41 11.81 15.92 -2.38
C ARG A 41 11.08 17.19 -1.97
N ILE A 42 9.75 17.20 -2.08
CA ILE A 42 8.94 18.36 -1.66
C ILE A 42 9.07 18.59 -0.15
N LYS A 43 9.08 17.52 0.65
CA LYS A 43 9.31 17.58 2.10
C LYS A 43 10.64 18.24 2.43
N ALA A 44 11.72 17.85 1.77
CA ALA A 44 13.02 18.47 1.96
C ALA A 44 13.01 19.97 1.62
N LEU A 45 12.31 20.37 0.55
CA LEU A 45 12.16 21.78 0.17
C LEU A 45 11.33 22.59 1.18
N LEU A 46 10.32 21.97 1.79
CA LEU A 46 9.49 22.60 2.83
C LEU A 46 10.21 22.68 4.19
N GLU A 47 11.08 21.73 4.51
CA GLU A 47 11.87 21.73 5.76
C GLU A 47 12.93 22.84 5.79
N ASP A 48 13.44 23.26 4.63
CA ASP A 48 14.39 24.37 4.49
C ASP A 48 13.70 25.76 4.52
N TYR A 49 12.37 25.80 4.58
CA TYR A 49 11.62 27.05 4.60
C TYR A 49 11.57 27.65 6.01
N SER A 50 12.05 28.89 6.17
CA SER A 50 12.19 29.59 7.46
C SER A 50 10.88 30.00 8.15
N GLY A 51 9.71 29.72 7.54
CA GLY A 51 8.44 29.60 8.27
C GLY A 51 7.63 30.87 8.57
N ASP A 52 8.03 32.04 8.10
CA ASP A 52 7.42 33.30 8.58
C ASP A 52 6.09 33.73 7.91
N ASP A 53 5.60 33.02 6.90
CA ASP A 53 4.31 33.34 6.25
C ASP A 53 3.57 32.07 5.81
N PHE A 54 2.73 31.51 6.68
CA PHE A 54 1.67 30.58 6.29
C PHE A 54 0.38 31.36 6.07
N SER A 55 -0.04 31.47 4.81
CA SER A 55 -1.32 32.09 4.48
C SER A 55 -2.48 31.21 4.96
N GLU A 56 -3.69 31.79 5.06
CA GLU A 56 -4.90 31.00 5.33
C GLU A 56 -5.12 29.91 4.26
N ALA A 57 -4.71 30.16 3.01
CA ALA A 57 -4.76 29.16 1.94
C ALA A 57 -3.82 27.97 2.23
N ASP A 58 -2.63 28.21 2.77
CA ASP A 58 -1.68 27.15 3.14
C ASP A 58 -2.24 26.28 4.27
N LYS A 59 -2.90 26.89 5.25
CA LYS A 59 -3.56 26.15 6.34
C LYS A 59 -4.68 25.24 5.83
N LEU A 60 -5.48 25.73 4.88
CA LEU A 60 -6.51 24.91 4.23
C LEU A 60 -5.91 23.73 3.48
N LEU A 61 -4.85 23.96 2.70
CA LEU A 61 -4.14 22.90 1.98
C LEU A 61 -3.54 21.86 2.94
N VAL A 62 -2.98 22.28 4.08
CA VAL A 62 -2.48 21.36 5.10
C VAL A 62 -3.59 20.49 5.68
N ASN A 63 -4.78 21.05 5.92
CA ASN A 63 -5.92 20.27 6.40
C ASN A 63 -6.36 19.22 5.36
N GLU A 64 -6.45 19.61 4.09
CA GLU A 64 -6.74 18.69 2.99
C GLU A 64 -5.69 17.57 2.88
N LEU A 65 -4.41 17.93 2.97
CA LEU A 65 -3.28 17.00 3.00
C LEU A 65 -3.37 15.98 4.14
N ILE A 66 -3.77 16.42 5.34
CA ILE A 66 -3.98 15.53 6.48
C ILE A 66 -5.12 14.55 6.19
N MET A 67 -6.23 15.02 5.62
CA MET A 67 -7.38 14.17 5.29
C MET A 67 -7.02 13.11 4.26
N ILE A 68 -6.41 13.51 3.15
CA ILE A 68 -6.06 12.58 2.07
C ILE A 68 -4.96 11.59 2.48
N THR A 69 -4.00 12.02 3.30
CA THR A 69 -2.98 11.11 3.82
C THR A 69 -3.61 10.02 4.69
N LYS A 70 -4.60 10.36 5.52
CA LYS A 70 -5.36 9.38 6.32
C LYS A 70 -6.17 8.43 5.44
N LEU A 71 -6.75 8.94 4.35
CA LEU A 71 -7.43 8.11 3.37
C LEU A 71 -6.46 7.10 2.74
N ASN A 72 -5.31 7.56 2.24
CA ASN A 72 -4.29 6.69 1.62
C ASN A 72 -3.78 5.62 2.59
N GLN A 73 -3.56 5.97 3.86
CA GLN A 73 -3.20 5.00 4.89
C GLN A 73 -4.28 3.92 5.08
N THR A 74 -5.55 4.32 5.06
CA THR A 74 -6.67 3.38 5.20
C THR A 74 -6.77 2.45 3.98
N LEU A 75 -6.59 2.98 2.77
CA LEU A 75 -6.57 2.20 1.53
C LEU A 75 -5.42 1.19 1.52
N LEU A 76 -4.20 1.65 1.86
CA LEU A 76 -3.02 0.78 1.97
C LEU A 76 -3.22 -0.33 3.00
N GLN A 77 -3.78 0.01 4.17
CA GLN A 77 -4.06 -0.98 5.20
C GLN A 77 -5.05 -2.04 4.69
N SER A 78 -6.11 -1.63 4.01
CA SER A 78 -7.10 -2.57 3.43
C SER A 78 -6.45 -3.50 2.41
N GLU A 79 -5.59 -2.99 1.55
CA GLU A 79 -4.89 -3.82 0.55
C GLU A 79 -3.92 -4.80 1.23
N MET A 80 -3.22 -4.36 2.27
CA MET A 80 -2.34 -5.22 3.05
C MET A 80 -3.12 -6.35 3.76
N ASP A 81 -4.30 -6.06 4.30
CA ASP A 81 -5.17 -7.07 4.92
C ASP A 81 -5.63 -8.13 3.91
N ILE A 82 -5.91 -7.72 2.68
CA ILE A 82 -6.26 -8.64 1.58
C ILE A 82 -5.07 -9.55 1.25
N VAL A 83 -3.87 -8.99 1.08
CA VAL A 83 -2.65 -9.75 0.77
C VAL A 83 -2.35 -10.75 1.90
N ASN A 84 -2.43 -10.31 3.16
CA ASN A 84 -2.22 -11.16 4.32
C ASN A 84 -3.21 -12.33 4.36
N SER A 85 -4.50 -12.07 4.12
CA SER A 85 -5.53 -13.11 4.06
C SER A 85 -5.23 -14.16 2.99
N ARG A 86 -4.77 -13.74 1.80
CA ARG A 86 -4.37 -14.65 0.71
C ARG A 86 -3.19 -15.53 1.11
N ILE A 87 -2.13 -14.93 1.68
CA ILE A 87 -0.95 -15.66 2.16
C ILE A 87 -1.33 -16.70 3.23
N GLN A 88 -2.22 -16.36 4.16
CA GLN A 88 -2.68 -17.30 5.18
C GLN A 88 -3.45 -18.48 4.58
N ASN A 89 -4.30 -18.22 3.58
CA ASN A 89 -5.05 -19.27 2.89
C ASN A 89 -4.12 -20.18 2.08
N GLU A 90 -3.16 -19.63 1.34
CA GLU A 90 -2.15 -20.41 0.62
C GLU A 90 -1.31 -21.27 1.55
N ASN A 91 -0.89 -20.74 2.69
CA ASN A 91 -0.15 -21.49 3.70
C ASN A 91 -0.96 -22.68 4.26
N ARG A 92 -2.27 -22.51 4.47
CA ARG A 92 -3.17 -23.61 4.86
C ARG A 92 -3.26 -24.66 3.76
N SER A 93 -3.44 -24.24 2.51
CA SER A 93 -3.46 -25.14 1.34
C SER A 93 -2.17 -25.95 1.22
N LEU A 94 -1.01 -25.30 1.36
CA LEU A 94 0.31 -25.97 1.34
C LEU A 94 0.46 -26.98 2.47
N LYS A 95 -0.02 -26.66 3.69
CA LYS A 95 -0.02 -27.61 4.82
C LYS A 95 -0.89 -28.84 4.50
N THR A 96 -2.07 -28.64 3.93
CA THR A 96 -2.96 -29.74 3.52
C THR A 96 -2.30 -30.60 2.43
N MET A 97 -1.73 -29.98 1.40
CA MET A 97 -1.03 -30.69 0.31
C MET A 97 0.15 -31.50 0.85
N ARG A 98 0.96 -30.93 1.76
CA ARG A 98 2.05 -31.67 2.42
C ARG A 98 1.53 -32.84 3.26
N LYS A 99 0.41 -32.68 3.96
CA LYS A 99 -0.23 -33.78 4.72
C LYS A 99 -0.70 -34.90 3.79
N VAL A 100 -1.42 -34.57 2.73
CA VAL A 100 -1.90 -35.51 1.71
C VAL A 100 -0.70 -36.24 1.08
N GLY A 101 0.33 -35.51 0.64
CA GLY A 101 1.54 -36.09 0.07
C GLY A 101 2.26 -37.05 1.02
N ARG A 102 2.32 -36.74 2.32
CA ARG A 102 2.84 -37.71 3.32
C ARG A 102 1.97 -38.95 3.44
N ILE A 103 0.65 -38.79 3.56
CA ILE A 103 -0.27 -39.93 3.73
C ILE A 103 -0.19 -40.86 2.53
N TYR A 104 -0.37 -40.33 1.31
CA TYR A 104 -0.40 -41.16 0.10
C TYR A 104 1.01 -41.56 -0.38
N GLY A 105 2.03 -40.75 -0.15
CA GLY A 105 3.43 -41.09 -0.46
C GLY A 105 4.02 -42.13 0.51
N SER A 106 3.56 -42.18 1.76
CA SER A 106 3.90 -43.26 2.72
C SER A 106 3.11 -44.54 2.51
N GLN A 107 2.01 -44.50 1.73
CA GLN A 107 1.17 -45.67 1.40
C GLN A 107 1.70 -46.52 0.24
N ASN A 108 2.90 -46.25 -0.31
CA ASN A 108 3.60 -47.13 -1.27
C ASN A 108 4.01 -48.51 -0.69
N GLY A 109 3.43 -48.93 0.43
CA GLY A 109 3.61 -50.26 1.03
C GLY A 109 2.32 -51.03 1.32
N ASN A 110 1.12 -50.52 1.01
CA ASN A 110 -0.10 -51.32 1.15
C ASN A 110 -1.14 -50.95 0.09
N SER A 111 -1.06 -51.66 -1.03
CA SER A 111 -2.07 -51.69 -2.09
C SER A 111 -3.40 -52.19 -1.52
N TYR A 112 -4.33 -51.28 -1.23
CA TYR A 112 -5.74 -51.60 -0.95
C TYR A 112 -6.55 -51.91 -2.22
N TRP A 113 -5.89 -52.10 -3.37
CA TRP A 113 -6.49 -52.45 -4.65
C TRP A 113 -6.53 -53.98 -4.91
N HIS A 114 -6.36 -54.83 -3.89
CA HIS A 114 -6.36 -56.30 -4.03
C HIS A 114 -7.43 -56.99 -3.15
N SER A 115 -8.66 -56.49 -3.17
CA SER A 115 -9.79 -57.26 -2.62
C SER A 115 -11.07 -57.06 -3.41
N TYR A 116 -10.99 -57.25 -4.73
CA TYR A 116 -12.14 -57.57 -5.59
C TYR A 116 -11.65 -58.42 -6.78
N SER A 117 -11.35 -59.69 -6.51
CA SER A 117 -11.38 -60.80 -7.48
C SER A 117 -11.10 -62.11 -6.76
#